data_AF-A0A3D1FA20-F1
#
_entry.id   AF-A0A3D1FA20-F1
#
_cell.length_a   1.000
_cell.length_b   1.000
_cell.length_c   1.000
_cell.angle_alpha   90.00
_cell.angle_beta   90.00
_cell.angle_gamma   90.00
#
_symmetry.space_group_name_H-M   'P 1'
#
loop_
_entity.id
_entity.type
_entity.pdbx_description
1 polymer ?
#
loop_
_entity_poly.entity_id
_entity_poly.type
_entity_poly.pdbx_seq_one_letter_code
_entity_poly.pdbx_strand_id
1 'polypeptide(L)'
;MSENKPKDSPERRSSRRIELITDLKYSVVMPSYQSGIIRDISEGGLCLLLPQDLPDGTILNVEFDLQGDNPEHIKALVRVIWRKTQGDKFLTGVKFLM
;
A
#
# COMPACT_ATOMS: atom_id res chain seq x y z
N MET A 1 34.86 -35.78 -28.48
CA MET A 1 35.03 -34.56 -29.30
C MET A 1 33.66 -34.05 -29.70
N SER A 2 33.51 -32.73 -29.63
CA SER A 2 32.43 -31.92 -30.22
C SER A 2 31.03 -32.01 -29.60
N GLU A 3 30.26 -30.93 -29.46
CA GLU A 3 30.50 -29.48 -29.41
C GLU A 3 29.16 -28.80 -29.06
N ASN A 4 29.24 -27.58 -28.55
CA ASN A 4 28.20 -26.62 -28.19
C ASN A 4 26.94 -26.51 -29.07
N LYS A 5 25.78 -26.21 -28.44
CA LYS A 5 24.81 -25.12 -28.78
C LYS A 5 23.49 -25.23 -27.97
N PRO A 6 22.62 -24.19 -27.96
CA PRO A 6 22.73 -22.85 -27.40
C PRO A 6 21.97 -22.74 -26.05
N LYS A 7 22.34 -21.77 -25.21
CA LYS A 7 21.69 -21.55 -23.91
C LYS A 7 20.38 -20.76 -24.12
N ASP A 8 19.30 -21.46 -24.43
CA ASP A 8 17.95 -20.89 -24.34
C ASP A 8 17.73 -20.40 -22.90
N SER A 9 17.57 -19.08 -22.75
CA SER A 9 17.16 -18.53 -21.47
C SER A 9 15.76 -19.09 -21.13
N PRO A 10 15.56 -19.69 -19.95
CA PRO A 10 14.29 -20.35 -19.65
C PRO A 10 13.15 -19.33 -19.70
N GLU A 11 12.11 -19.67 -20.44
CA GLU A 11 10.82 -18.96 -20.42
C GLU A 11 10.37 -18.86 -18.96
N ARG A 12 10.46 -17.65 -18.39
CA ARG A 12 10.11 -17.40 -16.97
C ARG A 12 8.61 -17.37 -16.74
N ARG A 13 7.81 -17.37 -17.81
CA ARG A 13 6.36 -17.38 -17.69
C ARG A 13 5.91 -18.82 -17.49
N SER A 14 5.24 -19.05 -16.37
CA SER A 14 4.63 -20.33 -16.07
C SER A 14 3.43 -20.66 -16.98
N SER A 15 3.02 -19.74 -17.86
CA SER A 15 1.85 -19.91 -18.72
C SER A 15 1.95 -19.15 -20.05
N ARG A 16 1.20 -19.67 -21.04
CA ARG A 16 1.05 -19.10 -22.38
C ARG A 16 0.07 -17.93 -22.35
N ARG A 17 0.38 -16.85 -23.07
CA ARG A 17 -0.55 -15.72 -23.28
C ARG A 17 -1.50 -16.08 -24.42
N ILE A 18 -2.78 -15.80 -24.21
CA ILE A 18 -3.80 -15.87 -25.25
C ILE A 18 -4.16 -14.43 -25.58
N GLU A 19 -4.17 -14.12 -26.87
CA GLU A 19 -4.60 -12.82 -27.36
C GLU A 19 -6.14 -12.77 -27.33
N LEU A 20 -6.69 -11.83 -26.57
CA LEU A 20 -8.13 -11.65 -26.37
C LEU A 20 -8.46 -10.15 -26.39
N ILE A 21 -9.40 -9.76 -27.26
CA ILE A 21 -9.90 -8.39 -27.37
C ILE A 21 -11.40 -8.43 -27.06
N THR A 22 -11.80 -7.82 -25.95
CA THR A 22 -13.19 -7.78 -25.46
C THR A 22 -13.37 -6.54 -24.59
N ASP A 23 -14.61 -6.12 -24.34
CA ASP A 23 -14.92 -4.96 -23.50
C ASP A 23 -14.58 -5.24 -22.02
N LEU A 24 -13.96 -4.26 -21.35
CA LEU A 24 -13.61 -4.30 -19.92
C LEU A 24 -14.23 -3.11 -19.18
N LYS A 25 -14.84 -3.39 -18.02
CA LYS A 25 -15.22 -2.37 -17.02
C LYS A 25 -14.53 -2.69 -15.70
N TYR A 26 -13.95 -1.70 -15.02
CA TYR A 26 -13.26 -1.86 -13.74
C TYR A 26 -13.46 -0.63 -12.82
N SER A 27 -13.35 -0.84 -11.51
CA SER A 27 -13.23 0.19 -10.46
C SER A 27 -12.65 -0.45 -9.19
N VAL A 28 -11.64 0.15 -8.55
CA VAL A 28 -11.07 -0.37 -7.30
C VAL A 28 -10.76 0.78 -6.37
N VAL A 29 -11.54 0.95 -5.29
CA VAL A 29 -11.18 1.79 -4.14
C VAL A 29 -11.77 1.21 -2.85
N MET A 30 -10.94 0.40 -2.17
CA MET A 30 -10.86 -0.07 -0.77
C MET A 30 -12.11 -0.41 0.10
N PRO A 31 -11.97 -1.42 0.99
CA PRO A 31 -13.00 -1.92 1.91
C PRO A 31 -13.33 -0.91 3.01
N SER A 32 -14.46 -1.12 3.71
CA SER A 32 -14.93 -0.36 4.88
C SER A 32 -13.81 0.35 5.66
N TYR A 33 -13.95 1.66 5.89
CA TYR A 33 -13.04 2.42 6.74
C TYR A 33 -12.91 1.74 8.10
N GLN A 34 -11.67 1.49 8.50
CA GLN A 34 -11.32 1.05 9.85
C GLN A 34 -10.86 2.26 10.65
N SER A 35 -11.24 2.30 11.93
CA SER A 35 -10.80 3.38 12.81
C SER A 35 -9.36 3.15 13.29
N GLY A 36 -8.61 4.23 13.36
CA GLY A 36 -7.26 4.30 13.91
C GLY A 36 -7.03 5.63 14.62
N ILE A 37 -5.91 5.75 15.32
CA ILE A 37 -5.53 6.99 16.00
C ILE A 37 -4.26 7.53 15.33
N ILE A 38 -4.26 8.81 14.96
CA ILE A 38 -3.05 9.52 14.56
C ILE A 38 -2.30 9.91 15.84
N ARG A 39 -1.04 9.47 15.96
CA ARG A 39 -0.17 9.78 17.11
C ARG A 39 0.66 11.03 16.88
N ASP A 40 1.15 11.20 15.66
CA ASP A 40 1.87 12.37 15.20
C ASP A 40 1.73 12.55 13.68
N ILE A 41 1.97 13.78 13.23
CA ILE A 41 1.93 14.20 11.82
C ILE A 41 3.13 15.08 11.51
N SER A 42 3.64 14.94 10.29
CA SER A 42 4.64 15.82 9.70
C SER A 42 4.29 16.06 8.22
N GLU A 43 5.01 16.95 7.55
CA GLU A 43 4.87 17.14 6.09
C GLU A 43 5.15 15.84 5.30
N GLY A 44 5.96 14.94 5.85
CA GLY A 44 6.38 13.71 5.16
C GLY A 44 5.48 12.50 5.37
N GLY A 45 4.65 12.50 6.42
CA GLY A 45 3.86 11.31 6.76
C GLY A 45 3.17 11.37 8.13
N LEU A 46 2.61 10.22 8.52
CA LEU A 46 1.85 10.02 9.75
C LEU A 46 2.41 8.85 10.55
N CYS A 47 2.29 8.92 11.88
CA CYS A 47 2.38 7.76 12.75
C CYS A 47 0.97 7.37 13.22
N LEU A 48 0.56 6.16 12.88
CA LEU A 48 -0.76 5.63 13.17
C LEU A 48 -0.69 4.58 14.28
N LEU A 49 -1.72 4.49 15.11
CA LEU A 49 -1.96 3.37 16.01
C LEU A 49 -3.20 2.61 15.54
N LEU A 50 -2.99 1.40 15.06
CA LEU A 50 -4.00 0.58 14.38
C LEU A 50 -4.25 -0.74 15.12
N PRO A 51 -5.49 -1.27 15.11
CA PRO A 51 -5.78 -2.58 15.67
C PRO A 51 -5.30 -3.74 14.80
N GLN A 52 -5.08 -3.48 13.50
CA GLN A 52 -4.64 -4.48 12.53
C GLN A 52 -3.16 -4.30 12.19
N ASP A 53 -2.48 -5.43 12.04
CA ASP A 53 -1.13 -5.48 11.51
C ASP A 53 -1.13 -5.35 9.98
N LEU A 54 -0.57 -4.27 9.46
CA LEU A 54 -0.52 -3.99 8.02
C LEU A 54 0.90 -4.21 7.49
N PRO A 55 1.10 -5.03 6.45
CA PRO A 55 2.43 -5.28 5.89
C PRO A 55 3.06 -4.02 5.27
N ASP A 56 4.39 -3.98 5.25
CA ASP A 56 5.15 -2.93 4.57
C ASP A 56 4.78 -2.88 3.08
N GLY A 57 4.68 -1.67 2.53
CA GLY A 57 4.25 -1.45 1.14
C GLY A 57 2.74 -1.42 0.93
N THR A 58 1.93 -1.77 1.94
CA THR A 58 0.47 -1.61 1.88
C THR A 58 0.12 -0.14 1.63
N ILE A 59 -0.80 0.10 0.68
CA ILE A 59 -1.32 1.43 0.38
C ILE A 59 -2.65 1.60 1.11
N LEU A 60 -2.83 2.70 1.82
CA LEU A 60 -4.06 3.06 2.54
C LEU A 60 -4.61 4.35 1.97
N ASN A 61 -5.94 4.43 1.90
CA ASN A 61 -6.66 5.70 1.75
C ASN A 61 -7.04 6.17 3.15
N VAL A 62 -6.49 7.30 3.61
CA VAL A 62 -6.74 7.85 4.94
C VAL A 62 -7.55 9.13 4.85
N GLU A 63 -8.41 9.34 5.84
CA GLU A 63 -9.31 10.49 5.92
C GLU A 63 -9.39 10.96 7.39
N PHE A 64 -9.09 12.23 7.64
CA PHE A 64 -9.11 12.81 8.99
C PHE A 64 -9.24 14.33 8.95
N ASP A 65 -9.69 14.91 10.05
CA ASP A 65 -9.76 16.36 10.23
C ASP A 65 -8.57 16.85 11.07
N LEU A 66 -7.83 17.84 10.55
CA LEU A 66 -6.90 18.62 11.36
C LEU A 66 -7.69 19.61 12.21
N GLN A 67 -7.45 19.56 13.52
CA GLN A 67 -8.02 20.49 14.48
C GLN A 67 -7.02 21.62 14.76
N GLY A 68 -7.50 22.84 14.97
CA GLY A 68 -6.67 24.01 15.23
C GLY A 68 -7.33 25.30 14.73
N ASP A 69 -6.53 26.36 14.59
CA ASP A 69 -7.02 27.68 14.16
C ASP A 69 -7.55 27.68 12.70
N ASN A 70 -7.03 26.77 11.86
CA ASN A 70 -7.51 26.54 10.50
C ASN A 70 -7.87 25.05 10.35
N PRO A 71 -9.12 24.65 10.65
CA PRO A 71 -9.54 23.28 10.50
C PRO A 71 -9.55 22.89 9.01
N GLU A 72 -9.00 21.71 8.70
CA GLU A 72 -8.89 21.20 7.34
C GLU A 72 -9.21 19.71 7.29
N HIS A 73 -10.02 19.31 6.31
CA HIS A 73 -10.34 17.92 6.05
C HIS A 73 -9.34 17.32 5.06
N ILE A 74 -8.57 16.33 5.48
CA ILE A 74 -7.52 15.71 4.68
C ILE A 74 -7.97 14.34 4.19
N LYS A 75 -7.86 14.13 2.87
CA LYS A 75 -7.90 12.80 2.23
C LYS A 75 -6.58 12.55 1.52
N ALA A 76 -5.93 11.43 1.80
CA ALA A 76 -4.62 11.12 1.22
C ALA A 76 -4.41 9.62 1.01
N LEU A 77 -3.60 9.28 -0.01
CA LEU A 77 -3.01 7.95 -0.14
C LEU A 77 -1.69 7.90 0.60
N VAL A 78 -1.48 6.85 1.39
CA VAL A 78 -0.25 6.66 2.16
C VAL A 78 0.27 5.23 1.99
N ARG A 79 1.57 5.04 2.15
CA ARG A 79 2.22 3.72 2.12
C ARG A 79 2.80 3.38 3.48
N VAL A 80 2.55 2.16 3.97
CA VAL A 80 3.21 1.62 5.17
C VAL A 80 4.71 1.46 4.91
N ILE A 81 5.53 2.07 5.76
CA ILE A 81 7.00 2.05 5.67
C ILE A 81 7.66 1.27 6.80
N TRP A 82 7.01 1.19 7.97
CA TRP A 82 7.44 0.35 9.08
C TRP A 82 6.27 0.10 10.03
N ARG A 83 6.43 -0.92 10.87
CA ARG A 83 5.44 -1.37 11.85
C ARG A 83 6.10 -1.90 13.11
N LYS A 84 5.47 -1.65 14.26
CA LYS A 84 5.94 -2.10 15.57
C LYS A 84 4.76 -2.46 16.47
N THR A 85 4.79 -3.65 17.08
CA THR A 85 3.78 -4.06 18.06
C THR A 85 3.84 -3.15 19.30
N GLN A 86 2.68 -2.69 19.76
CA GLN A 86 2.48 -1.92 20.98
C GLN A 86 1.24 -2.44 21.71
N GLY A 87 1.45 -3.36 22.65
CA GLY A 87 0.35 -4.04 23.35
C GLY A 87 -0.47 -4.90 22.40
N ASP A 88 -1.78 -4.66 22.34
CA ASP A 88 -2.74 -5.30 21.45
C ASP A 88 -2.86 -4.62 20.07
N LYS A 89 -2.09 -3.56 19.83
CA LYS A 89 -2.15 -2.72 18.63
C LYS A 89 -0.78 -2.62 17.95
N PHE A 90 -0.77 -1.91 16.82
CA PHE A 90 0.41 -1.71 15.98
C PHE A 90 0.64 -0.22 15.78
N LEU A 91 1.83 0.25 16.13
CA LEU A 91 2.35 1.52 15.65
C LEU A 91 2.79 1.32 14.20
N THR A 92 2.30 2.18 13.32
CA THR A 92 2.48 2.06 11.88
C THR A 92 2.93 3.42 11.35
N GLY A 93 4.17 3.48 10.89
CA GLY A 93 4.66 4.64 10.15
C GLY A 93 4.19 4.56 8.71
N VAL A 94 3.62 5.65 8.21
CA VAL A 94 3.18 5.76 6.82
C VAL A 94 3.75 7.02 6.17
N LYS A 95 4.05 6.93 4.87
CA LYS A 95 4.51 8.06 4.05
C LYS A 95 3.43 8.46 3.05
N PHE A 96 3.21 9.76 2.84
CA PHE A 96 2.31 10.24 1.80
C PHE A 96 2.77 9.81 0.40
N LEU A 97 1.81 9.32 -0.40
CA LEU A 97 1.99 9.07 -1.83
C LEU A 97 1.43 10.29 -2.57
N MET A 98 2.34 11.18 -2.98
CA MET A 98 2.04 12.31 -3.86
C MET A 98 1.75 11.84 -5.28
#